data_AF-A0AAW0HPY8-F1
#
_entry.id   AF-A0AAW0HPY8-F1
#
_cell.length_a   1.000
_cell.length_b   1.000
_cell.length_c   1.000
_cell.angle_alpha   90.00
_cell.angle_beta   90.00
_cell.angle_gamma   90.00
#
_symmetry.space_group_name_H-M   'P 1'
#
loop_
_entity.id
_entity.type
_entity.pdbx_description
1 polymer ?
#
loop_
_entity_poly.entity_id
_entity_poly.type
_entity_poly.pdbx_seq_one_letter_code
_entity_poly.pdbx_strand_id
1 'polypeptide(L)'
;EAGILYEGPGLPTSLQALQRGLRALRLLSFLVFSLAGTTSTLSSFWQFQRMVKHITGRSAFFSYYGYGCYCGLGGRGIPMDATDRCCWAHDCCYHKLKEHGCQPILNSYQFSIVNGTVSCGCPQGGSCLCGQKACECDKLSAYCFKENLDTYEKAFRKVFLSKPQCGRHKLPC
;
A
#
# COMPACT_ATOMS: atom_id res chain seq x y z
N GLU A 1 4.55 44.54 -60.42
CA GLU A 1 3.72 43.39 -59.99
C GLU A 1 3.52 43.53 -58.48
N ALA A 2 2.30 43.81 -58.02
CA ALA A 2 1.98 43.93 -56.60
C ALA A 2 1.09 42.75 -56.20
N GLY A 3 1.63 41.85 -55.37
CA GLY A 3 0.93 40.68 -54.87
C GLY A 3 -0.14 41.08 -53.84
N ILE A 4 -1.37 40.61 -54.06
CA ILE A 4 -2.47 40.77 -53.12
C ILE A 4 -2.29 39.76 -51.99
N LEU A 5 -2.05 40.25 -50.77
CA LEU A 5 -2.10 39.47 -49.53
C LEU A 5 -3.58 39.24 -49.19
N TYR A 6 -4.05 38.00 -49.31
CA TYR A 6 -5.37 37.61 -48.82
C TYR A 6 -5.36 37.55 -47.28
N GLU A 7 -5.98 38.54 -46.64
CA GLU A 7 -6.43 38.44 -45.24
C GLU A 7 -7.59 37.44 -45.18
N GLY A 8 -7.33 36.24 -44.65
CA GLY A 8 -8.37 35.26 -44.38
C GLY A 8 -9.34 35.75 -43.29
N PRO A 9 -10.59 35.25 -43.27
CA PRO A 9 -11.57 35.70 -42.28
C PRO A 9 -11.09 35.39 -40.85
N GLY A 10 -10.99 36.43 -40.03
CA GLY A 10 -10.62 36.32 -38.62
C GLY A 10 -11.57 35.40 -37.85
N LEU A 11 -11.00 34.64 -36.92
CA LEU A 11 -11.72 33.65 -36.11
C LEU A 11 -12.90 34.30 -35.35
N PRO A 12 -14.13 33.72 -35.39
CA PRO A 12 -15.30 34.32 -34.75
C PRO A 12 -15.08 34.55 -33.25
N THR A 13 -15.59 35.66 -32.74
CA THR A 13 -15.40 36.13 -31.34
C THR A 13 -15.84 35.11 -30.29
N SER A 14 -16.87 34.31 -30.59
CA SER A 14 -17.33 33.19 -29.75
C SER A 14 -16.29 32.09 -29.60
N LEU A 15 -15.54 31.79 -30.66
CA LEU A 15 -14.50 30.76 -30.67
C LEU A 15 -13.21 31.26 -29.99
N GLN A 16 -12.90 32.56 -30.12
CA GLN A 16 -11.81 33.19 -29.35
C GLN A 16 -12.09 33.21 -27.84
N ALA A 17 -13.34 33.47 -27.43
CA ALA A 17 -13.76 33.41 -26.04
C ALA A 17 -13.69 31.98 -25.49
N LEU A 18 -14.12 30.98 -26.26
CA LEU A 18 -14.01 29.56 -25.91
C LEU A 18 -12.54 29.15 -25.74
N GLN A 19 -11.65 29.59 -26.63
CA GLN A 19 -10.23 29.29 -26.59
C GLN A 19 -9.52 29.96 -25.39
N ARG A 20 -9.94 31.17 -25.02
CA ARG A 20 -9.47 31.86 -23.80
C ARG A 20 -9.96 31.14 -22.53
N GLY A 21 -11.23 30.72 -22.50
CA GLY A 21 -11.80 29.93 -21.41
C GLY A 21 -11.08 28.59 -21.21
N LEU A 22 -10.79 27.88 -22.30
CA LEU A 22 -10.08 26.59 -22.26
C LEU A 22 -8.62 26.73 -21.79
N ARG A 23 -7.95 27.84 -22.12
CA ARG A 23 -6.60 28.17 -21.61
C ARG A 23 -6.61 28.51 -20.12
N ALA A 24 -7.57 29.31 -19.67
CA ALA A 24 -7.74 29.64 -18.25
C ALA A 24 -8.04 28.39 -17.40
N LEU A 25 -8.90 27.49 -17.91
CA LEU A 25 -9.22 26.22 -17.24
C LEU A 25 -7.98 25.29 -17.13
N ARG A 26 -7.13 25.27 -18.16
CA ARG A 26 -5.85 24.52 -18.10
C ARG A 26 -4.90 25.11 -17.06
N LEU A 27 -4.74 26.44 -16.99
CA LEU A 27 -3.87 27.08 -16.00
C LEU A 27 -4.36 26.86 -14.57
N LEU A 28 -5.68 26.93 -14.33
CA LEU A 28 -6.28 26.61 -13.04
C LEU A 28 -6.04 25.14 -12.64
N SER A 29 -6.15 24.20 -13.58
CA SER A 29 -5.84 22.78 -13.34
C SER A 29 -4.38 22.56 -12.90
N PHE A 30 -3.40 23.22 -13.55
CA PHE A 30 -1.98 23.14 -13.16
C PHE A 30 -1.69 23.76 -11.78
N LEU A 31 -2.38 24.84 -11.41
CA LEU A 31 -2.26 25.49 -10.09
C LEU A 31 -2.82 24.61 -8.96
N VAL A 32 -3.94 23.92 -9.17
CA VAL A 32 -4.51 22.96 -8.21
C VAL A 32 -3.56 21.77 -8.01
N PHE A 33 -2.92 21.30 -9.08
CA PHE A 33 -1.95 20.18 -9.00
C PHE A 33 -0.68 20.55 -8.24
N SER A 34 -0.24 21.81 -8.33
CA SER A 34 0.98 22.31 -7.67
C SER A 34 0.79 22.56 -6.16
N LEU A 35 -0.44 22.87 -5.73
CA LEU A 35 -0.79 23.01 -4.30
C LEU A 35 -1.11 21.67 -3.63
N ALA A 36 -1.43 20.64 -4.43
CA ALA A 36 -1.61 19.26 -3.99
C ALA A 36 -0.29 18.48 -3.98
N GLY A 37 0.79 19.11 -3.49
CA GLY A 37 1.98 18.41 -3.01
C GLY A 37 1.63 17.57 -1.79
N THR A 38 0.83 16.53 -1.98
CA THR A 38 0.42 15.60 -0.95
C THR A 38 1.69 14.96 -0.42
N THR A 39 2.01 15.23 0.85
CA THR A 39 2.85 14.30 1.60
C THR A 39 2.15 12.97 1.47
N SER A 40 2.76 12.05 0.73
CA SER A 40 2.12 10.78 0.45
C SER A 40 2.03 10.04 1.79
N THR A 41 0.92 10.20 2.50
CA THR A 41 0.52 9.32 3.58
C THR A 41 0.13 8.00 2.92
N LEU A 42 1.10 7.31 2.32
CA LEU A 42 0.93 5.93 1.93
C LEU A 42 0.53 5.22 3.22
N SER A 43 -0.68 4.65 3.21
CA SER A 43 -1.18 3.85 4.33
C SER A 43 -0.15 2.78 4.70
N SER A 44 -0.17 2.35 5.97
CA SER A 44 0.68 1.27 6.48
C SER A 44 0.70 0.05 5.55
N PHE A 45 -0.46 -0.28 4.97
CA PHE A 45 -0.62 -1.34 3.98
C PHE A 45 0.30 -1.18 2.75
N TRP A 46 0.38 0.01 2.15
CA TRP A 46 1.25 0.23 0.99
C TRP A 46 2.73 0.19 1.36
N GLN A 47 3.07 0.60 2.57
CA GLN A 47 4.44 0.48 3.08
C GLN A 47 4.84 -1.00 3.24
N PHE A 48 3.96 -1.79 3.85
CA PHE A 48 4.15 -3.23 3.96
C PHE A 48 4.30 -3.89 2.58
N GLN A 49 3.46 -3.51 1.61
CA GLN A 49 3.57 -4.03 0.26
C GLN A 49 4.93 -3.74 -0.39
N ARG A 50 5.44 -2.51 -0.25
CA ARG A 50 6.75 -2.13 -0.76
C ARG A 50 7.87 -2.93 -0.08
N MET A 51 7.76 -3.12 1.23
CA MET A 51 8.71 -3.89 2.02
C MET A 51 8.76 -5.37 1.57
N VAL A 52 7.60 -6.04 1.53
CA VAL A 52 7.51 -7.45 1.06
C VAL A 52 8.03 -7.58 -0.36
N LYS A 53 7.69 -6.65 -1.27
CA LYS A 53 8.16 -6.68 -2.65
C LYS A 53 9.68 -6.61 -2.75
N HIS A 54 10.30 -5.76 -1.95
CA HIS A 54 11.76 -5.64 -1.95
C HIS A 54 12.45 -6.85 -1.30
N ILE A 55 11.92 -7.36 -0.20
CA ILE A 55 12.53 -8.44 0.58
C ILE A 55 12.35 -9.82 -0.08
N THR A 56 11.18 -10.07 -0.65
CA THR A 56 10.80 -11.40 -1.17
C THR A 56 10.76 -11.47 -2.70
N GLY A 57 10.79 -10.33 -3.39
CA GLY A 57 10.54 -10.23 -4.83
C GLY A 57 9.06 -10.42 -5.24
N ARG A 58 8.17 -10.79 -4.30
CA ARG A 58 6.75 -11.06 -4.55
C ARG A 58 5.85 -9.88 -4.15
N SER A 59 4.70 -9.75 -4.78
CA SER A 59 3.73 -8.70 -4.38
C SER A 59 2.97 -9.14 -3.13
N ALA A 60 2.96 -8.31 -2.07
CA ALA A 60 2.17 -8.58 -0.85
C ALA A 60 0.71 -8.91 -1.18
N PHE A 61 0.07 -8.02 -1.95
CA PHE A 61 -1.34 -8.19 -2.33
C PHE A 61 -1.57 -9.40 -3.23
N PHE A 62 -0.75 -9.63 -4.27
CA PHE A 62 -1.03 -10.74 -5.20
C PHE A 62 -0.59 -12.11 -4.70
N SER A 63 0.37 -12.19 -3.76
CA SER A 63 0.92 -13.46 -3.31
C SER A 63 0.41 -13.88 -1.93
N TYR A 64 0.19 -12.92 -1.02
CA TYR A 64 -0.10 -13.23 0.38
C TYR A 64 -1.52 -12.82 0.79
N TYR A 65 -2.11 -11.78 0.20
CA TYR A 65 -3.51 -11.45 0.52
C TYR A 65 -4.45 -12.59 0.10
N GLY A 66 -5.20 -13.12 1.07
CA GLY A 66 -6.07 -14.29 0.88
C GLY A 66 -5.35 -15.63 0.95
N TYR A 67 -4.06 -15.66 1.31
CA TYR A 67 -3.32 -16.91 1.51
C TYR A 67 -3.71 -17.62 2.82
N GLY A 68 -3.70 -18.95 2.82
CA GLY A 68 -3.88 -19.75 4.03
C GLY A 68 -5.17 -19.45 4.80
N CYS A 69 -5.11 -19.33 6.12
CA CYS A 69 -6.20 -18.97 7.01
C CYS A 69 -6.06 -17.58 7.64
N TYR A 70 -4.84 -17.03 7.68
CA TYR A 70 -4.51 -15.80 8.41
C TYR A 70 -4.04 -14.66 7.52
N CYS A 71 -3.50 -14.92 6.33
CA CYS A 71 -3.01 -13.83 5.48
C CYS A 71 -4.18 -13.06 4.84
N GLY A 72 -4.54 -11.91 5.41
CA GLY A 72 -5.61 -11.04 4.90
C GLY A 72 -6.44 -10.42 6.02
N LEU A 73 -7.75 -10.24 5.77
CA LEU A 73 -8.66 -9.71 6.77
C LEU A 73 -9.16 -10.83 7.69
N GLY A 74 -8.77 -10.75 8.96
CA GLY A 74 -9.14 -11.73 10.00
C GLY A 74 -8.25 -12.97 9.98
N GLY A 75 -8.64 -13.98 10.77
CA GLY A 75 -7.90 -15.23 10.84
C GLY A 75 -8.49 -16.17 11.89
N ARG A 76 -8.60 -17.46 11.54
CA ARG A 76 -9.15 -18.51 12.40
C ARG A 76 -8.66 -19.89 11.99
N GLY A 77 -8.71 -20.82 12.92
CA GLY A 77 -8.23 -22.18 12.74
C GLY A 77 -6.73 -22.31 12.97
N ILE A 78 -6.15 -23.37 12.41
CA ILE A 78 -4.71 -23.64 12.47
C ILE A 78 -4.09 -23.10 11.18
N PRO A 79 -2.92 -22.43 11.23
CA PRO A 79 -2.21 -22.01 10.04
C PRO A 79 -1.90 -23.20 9.11
N MET A 80 -2.13 -23.03 7.82
CA MET A 80 -2.00 -24.12 6.82
C MET A 80 -0.55 -24.58 6.62
N ASP A 81 0.38 -23.63 6.66
CA ASP A 81 1.79 -23.86 6.44
C ASP A 81 2.62 -22.78 7.17
N ALA A 82 3.92 -22.77 6.93
CA ALA A 82 4.82 -21.81 7.55
C ALA A 82 4.58 -20.37 7.07
N THR A 83 4.19 -20.15 5.80
CA THR A 83 3.83 -18.83 5.28
C THR A 83 2.59 -18.28 5.99
N ASP A 84 1.57 -19.11 6.19
CA ASP A 84 0.35 -18.73 6.91
C ASP A 84 0.61 -18.49 8.40
N ARG A 85 1.58 -19.21 8.99
CA ARG A 85 2.05 -18.96 10.36
C ARG A 85 2.72 -17.58 10.49
N CYS A 86 3.43 -17.10 9.48
CA CYS A 86 3.94 -15.72 9.45
C CYS A 86 2.80 -14.70 9.59
N CYS A 87 1.68 -14.94 8.89
CA CYS A 87 0.51 -14.08 8.96
C CYS A 87 -0.20 -14.15 10.32
N TRP A 88 -0.31 -15.33 10.91
CA TRP A 88 -0.82 -15.46 12.29
C TRP A 88 0.04 -14.67 13.29
N ALA A 89 1.37 -14.77 13.18
CA ALA A 89 2.29 -14.01 14.04
C ALA A 89 2.17 -12.49 13.81
N HIS A 90 1.99 -12.07 12.56
CA HIS A 90 1.75 -10.68 12.18
C HIS A 90 0.43 -10.14 12.77
N ASP A 91 -0.65 -10.91 12.67
CA ASP A 91 -1.94 -10.61 13.30
C ASP A 91 -1.81 -10.46 14.82
N CYS A 92 -1.02 -11.34 15.47
CA CYS A 92 -0.75 -11.24 16.90
C CYS A 92 0.06 -10.00 17.27
N CYS A 93 1.04 -9.63 16.44
CA CYS A 93 1.80 -8.39 16.63
C CYS A 93 0.87 -7.18 16.55
N TYR A 94 0.02 -7.12 15.52
CA TYR A 94 -0.97 -6.04 15.34
C TYR A 94 -2.02 -6.03 16.45
N HIS A 95 -2.44 -7.19 16.96
CA HIS A 95 -3.37 -7.28 18.08
C HIS A 95 -2.78 -6.63 19.34
N LYS A 96 -1.54 -6.98 19.71
CA LYS A 96 -0.84 -6.35 20.84
C LYS A 96 -0.72 -4.84 20.65
N LEU A 97 -0.43 -4.35 19.45
CA LEU A 97 -0.40 -2.90 19.20
C LEU A 97 -1.76 -2.24 19.42
N LYS A 98 -2.86 -2.89 19.02
CA LYS A 98 -4.21 -2.38 19.26
C LYS A 98 -4.55 -2.31 20.75
N GLU A 99 -4.13 -3.29 21.55
CA GLU A 99 -4.30 -3.27 23.01
C GLU A 99 -3.58 -2.07 23.66
N HIS A 100 -2.45 -1.64 23.08
CA HIS A 100 -1.71 -0.45 23.50
C HIS A 100 -2.24 0.86 22.89
N GLY A 101 -3.42 0.85 22.28
CA GLY A 101 -4.06 2.05 21.70
C GLY A 101 -3.55 2.46 20.31
N CYS A 102 -2.70 1.66 19.67
CA CYS A 102 -2.23 1.92 18.32
C CYS A 102 -3.21 1.42 17.25
N GLN A 103 -3.22 2.07 16.09
CA GLN A 103 -3.99 1.64 14.91
C GLN A 103 -3.03 1.25 13.79
N PRO A 104 -2.39 0.06 13.84
CA PRO A 104 -1.24 -0.29 12.98
C PRO A 104 -1.55 -0.29 11.48
N ILE A 105 -2.80 -0.48 11.08
CA ILE A 105 -3.23 -0.40 9.66
C ILE A 105 -3.29 1.05 9.15
N LEU A 106 -3.56 2.01 10.04
CA LEU A 106 -3.74 3.42 9.72
C LEU A 106 -2.48 4.26 10.02
N ASN A 107 -1.67 3.80 10.96
CA ASN A 107 -0.43 4.46 11.35
C ASN A 107 0.61 4.30 10.26
N SER A 108 0.85 5.37 9.49
CA SER A 108 1.95 5.43 8.56
C SER A 108 3.29 5.43 9.30
N TYR A 109 4.31 4.87 8.66
CA TYR A 109 5.67 4.84 9.18
C TYR A 109 6.66 5.26 8.09
N GLN A 110 7.95 5.20 8.38
CA GLN A 110 9.00 5.31 7.37
C GLN A 110 9.90 4.09 7.50
N PHE A 111 10.47 3.65 6.38
CA PHE A 111 11.48 2.61 6.42
C PHE A 111 12.50 2.83 5.32
N SER A 112 13.72 2.37 5.57
CA SER A 112 14.77 2.24 4.57
C SER A 112 15.21 0.79 4.48
N ILE A 113 15.70 0.40 3.31
CA ILE A 113 16.28 -0.93 3.10
C ILE A 113 17.70 -0.76 2.60
N VAL A 114 18.66 -1.29 3.36
CA VAL A 114 20.08 -1.28 3.02
C VAL A 114 20.58 -2.71 3.08
N ASN A 115 21.10 -3.23 1.96
CA ASN A 115 21.60 -4.61 1.84
C ASN A 115 20.59 -5.67 2.32
N GLY A 116 19.30 -5.50 2.00
CA GLY A 116 18.22 -6.40 2.43
C GLY A 116 17.82 -6.27 3.91
N THR A 117 18.44 -5.36 4.65
CA THR A 117 18.11 -5.06 6.04
C THR A 117 17.15 -3.87 6.11
N VAL A 118 16.01 -4.05 6.78
CA VAL A 118 14.97 -3.03 6.96
C VAL A 118 15.26 -2.26 8.24
N SER A 119 15.31 -0.94 8.13
CA SER A 119 15.40 -0.03 9.26
C SER A 119 14.09 0.76 9.38
N CYS A 120 13.44 0.64 10.53
CA CYS A 120 12.15 1.29 10.80
C CYS A 120 12.34 2.66 11.45
N GLY A 121 11.64 3.64 10.92
CA GLY A 121 11.56 5.00 11.44
C GLY A 121 10.14 5.53 11.39
N CYS A 122 9.97 6.77 11.80
CA CYS A 122 8.67 7.45 11.74
C CYS A 122 8.85 8.96 11.56
N PRO A 123 7.86 9.65 10.97
CA PRO A 123 7.83 11.10 10.96
C PRO A 123 7.71 11.65 12.39
N GLN A 124 8.30 12.81 12.67
CA GLN A 124 8.17 13.47 13.98
C GLN A 124 6.70 13.72 14.34
N GLY A 125 6.28 13.36 15.56
CA GLY A 125 4.91 13.58 16.07
C GLY A 125 4.42 12.49 17.05
N GLY A 126 3.24 12.69 17.64
CA GLY A 126 2.67 11.78 18.66
C GLY A 126 2.33 10.37 18.18
N SER A 127 2.18 10.15 16.86
CA SER A 127 1.92 8.83 16.27
C SER A 127 3.19 8.03 15.93
N CYS A 128 4.38 8.62 16.12
CA CYS A 128 5.66 8.06 15.68
C CYS A 128 5.90 6.67 16.29
N LEU A 129 5.71 6.52 17.60
CA LEU A 129 5.92 5.26 18.31
C LEU A 129 5.05 4.13 17.73
N CYS A 130 3.78 4.39 17.46
CA CYS A 130 2.90 3.37 16.93
C CYS A 130 3.21 3.02 15.47
N GLY A 131 3.61 3.99 14.65
CA GLY A 131 4.08 3.75 13.29
C GLY A 131 5.35 2.89 13.28
N GLN A 132 6.34 3.25 14.11
CA GLN A 132 7.59 2.49 14.22
C GLN A 132 7.34 1.04 14.68
N LYS A 133 6.48 0.83 15.68
CA LYS A 133 6.10 -0.52 16.12
C LYS A 133 5.37 -1.31 15.02
N ALA A 134 4.49 -0.66 14.24
CA ALA A 134 3.84 -1.31 13.10
C ALA A 134 4.87 -1.72 12.03
N CYS A 135 5.86 -0.86 11.75
CA CYS A 135 6.96 -1.20 10.86
C CYS A 135 7.75 -2.43 11.31
N GLU A 136 8.04 -2.56 12.61
CA GLU A 136 8.74 -3.74 13.13
C GLU A 136 7.92 -5.02 12.97
N CYS A 137 6.60 -4.97 13.20
CA CYS A 137 5.71 -6.10 12.90
C CYS A 137 5.76 -6.49 11.41
N ASP A 138 5.71 -5.50 10.52
CA ASP A 138 5.73 -5.68 9.07
C ASP A 138 7.08 -6.24 8.58
N LYS A 139 8.19 -5.78 9.16
CA LYS A 139 9.54 -6.27 8.92
C LYS A 139 9.69 -7.74 9.26
N LEU A 140 9.22 -8.14 10.45
CA LEU A 140 9.25 -9.54 10.88
C LEU A 140 8.44 -10.43 9.92
N SER A 141 7.27 -9.95 9.50
CA SER A 141 6.42 -10.67 8.53
C SER A 141 7.11 -10.81 7.16
N ALA A 142 7.73 -9.74 6.65
CA ALA A 142 8.45 -9.75 5.38
C ALA A 142 9.65 -10.72 5.39
N TYR A 143 10.39 -10.80 6.51
CA TYR A 143 11.48 -11.76 6.68
C TYR A 143 10.98 -13.19 6.80
N CYS A 144 9.93 -13.43 7.58
CA CYS A 144 9.32 -14.74 7.68
C CYS A 144 8.84 -15.23 6.31
N PHE A 145 8.25 -14.37 5.47
CA PHE A 145 7.91 -14.74 4.09
C PHE A 145 9.13 -15.08 3.24
N LYS A 146 10.25 -14.35 3.41
CA LYS A 146 11.49 -14.64 2.69
C LYS A 146 12.04 -16.02 3.02
N GLU A 147 12.00 -16.38 4.30
CA GLU A 147 12.49 -17.69 4.80
C GLU A 147 11.64 -18.86 4.30
N ASN A 148 10.36 -18.63 3.99
CA ASN A 148 9.41 -19.67 3.57
C ASN A 148 9.05 -19.61 2.08
N LEU A 149 9.89 -18.98 1.26
CA LEU A 149 9.66 -18.87 -0.19
C LEU A 149 9.68 -20.21 -0.92
N ASP A 150 10.44 -21.16 -0.42
CA ASP A 150 10.62 -22.53 -0.94
C ASP A 150 9.43 -23.44 -0.62
N THR A 151 8.81 -23.24 0.54
CA THR A 151 7.63 -23.97 1.00
C THR A 151 6.29 -23.32 0.60
N TYR A 152 6.33 -22.18 -0.10
CA TYR A 152 5.14 -21.46 -0.54
C TYR A 152 4.28 -22.31 -1.48
N GLU A 153 3.04 -22.56 -1.09
CA GLU A 153 2.08 -23.38 -1.82
C GLU A 153 1.00 -22.52 -2.48
N LYS A 154 1.01 -22.46 -3.82
CA LYS A 154 0.08 -21.63 -4.61
C LYS A 154 -1.38 -22.03 -4.36
N ALA A 155 -1.65 -23.30 -4.06
CA ALA A 155 -3.00 -23.79 -3.80
C ALA A 155 -3.69 -23.10 -2.60
N PHE A 156 -2.92 -22.55 -1.65
CA PHE A 156 -3.47 -21.86 -0.48
C PHE A 156 -3.87 -20.40 -0.73
N ARG A 157 -3.51 -19.82 -1.88
CA ARG A 157 -3.94 -18.47 -2.26
C ARG A 157 -5.38 -18.48 -2.77
N LYS A 158 -6.35 -18.22 -1.89
CA LYS A 158 -7.79 -18.25 -2.20
C LYS A 158 -8.46 -16.93 -1.77
N VAL A 159 -8.46 -15.95 -2.66
CA VAL A 159 -8.93 -14.57 -2.40
C VAL A 159 -10.45 -14.47 -2.21
N PHE A 160 -11.24 -15.30 -2.91
CA PHE A 160 -12.71 -15.19 -2.96
C PHE A 160 -13.45 -16.49 -2.61
N LEU A 161 -12.75 -17.55 -2.22
CA LEU A 161 -13.36 -18.84 -1.90
C LEU A 161 -13.59 -18.94 -0.40
N SER A 162 -14.70 -19.58 -0.01
CA SER A 162 -14.85 -20.04 1.37
C SER A 162 -13.64 -20.91 1.70
N LYS A 163 -13.08 -20.73 2.90
CA LYS A 163 -11.95 -21.50 3.41
C LYS A 163 -12.47 -22.54 4.41
N PRO A 164 -13.16 -23.62 3.96
CA PRO A 164 -13.75 -24.60 4.88
C PRO A 164 -12.69 -25.34 5.70
N GLN A 165 -11.46 -25.39 5.18
CA GLN A 165 -10.31 -25.98 5.84
C GLN A 165 -9.83 -25.14 7.05
N CYS A 166 -10.20 -23.86 7.13
CA CYS A 166 -9.91 -23.05 8.29
C CYS A 166 -10.92 -23.34 9.40
N GLY A 167 -10.41 -23.77 10.55
CA GLY A 167 -11.22 -24.02 11.75
C GLY A 167 -12.03 -22.79 12.19
N ARG A 168 -13.01 -23.02 13.06
CA ARG A 168 -13.91 -21.95 13.55
C ARG A 168 -13.29 -21.11 14.66
N HIS A 169 -12.45 -21.70 15.49
CA HIS A 169 -11.85 -21.06 16.65
C HIS A 169 -10.58 -20.31 16.26
N LYS A 170 -10.40 -19.10 16.79
CA LYS A 170 -9.18 -18.33 16.60
C LYS A 170 -8.08 -18.92 17.48
N LEU A 171 -6.93 -19.25 16.89
CA LEU A 171 -5.74 -19.63 17.64
C LEU A 171 -5.28 -18.43 18.49
N PRO A 172 -5.06 -18.60 19.81
CA PRO A 172 -4.64 -17.52 20.68
C PRO A 172 -3.25 -17.01 20.28
N CYS A 173 -3.01 -15.73 20.58
CA CYS A 173 -1.68 -15.14 20.67
C CYS A 173 -1.14 -15.30 22.09
#